data_AF-A0ABD5RZ84-F1
#
_entry.id   AF-A0ABD5RZ84-F1
#
_cell.length_a   1.000
_cell.length_b   1.000
_cell.length_c   1.000
_cell.angle_alpha   90.00
_cell.angle_beta   90.00
_cell.angle_gamma   90.00
#
_symmetry.space_group_name_H-M   'P 1'
#
loop_
_entity.id
_entity.type
_entity.pdbx_description
1 polymer ?
#
loop_
_entity_poly.entity_id
_entity_poly.type
_entity_poly.pdbx_seq_one_letter_code
_entity_poly.pdbx_strand_id
1 'polypeptide(L)' 'MSTCPRCETTHSVEELSRHEYPRLVLVHCPTCDRLLGRYRRHGDAPGTDHLRDG' A
#
# COMPACT_ATOMS: atom_id res chain seq x y z
N MET A 1 11.75 4.31 4.45
CA MET A 1 11.06 4.76 5.69
C MET A 1 9.80 5.50 5.28
N SER A 2 8.75 5.42 6.10
CA SER A 2 7.45 6.00 5.83
C SER A 2 6.96 6.72 7.09
N THR A 3 6.64 8.01 6.96
CA THR A 3 6.12 8.83 8.06
C THR A 3 4.61 8.84 8.02
N CYS A 4 3.97 8.56 9.15
CA CYS A 4 2.53 8.63 9.26
C CYS A 4 2.08 10.09 9.39
N PRO A 5 1.17 10.59 8.54
CA PRO A 5 0.70 11.99 8.61
C PRO A 5 -0.21 12.27 9.81
N ARG A 6 -0.60 11.23 10.57
CA ARG A 6 -1.49 11.39 11.73
C ARG A 6 -0.74 11.47 13.06
N CYS A 7 0.16 10.53 13.31
CA CYS A 7 0.92 10.45 14.56
C CYS A 7 2.37 10.89 14.40
N GLU A 8 2.76 11.33 13.21
CA GLU A 8 4.07 11.89 12.85
C GLU A 8 5.26 10.94 13.10
N THR A 9 4.96 9.69 13.46
CA THR A 9 5.95 8.65 13.69
C THR A 9 6.48 8.15 12.35
N THR A 10 7.80 7.98 12.29
CA THR A 10 8.47 7.39 11.12
C THR A 10 8.75 5.93 11.41
N HIS A 11 8.27 5.07 10.50
CA HIS A 11 8.47 3.64 10.55
C HIS A 11 9.30 3.17 9.36
N SER A 12 10.09 2.13 9.55
CA SER A 12 10.65 1.37 8.45
C SER A 12 9.55 0.57 7.74
N VAL A 13 9.83 0.14 6.51
CA VAL A 13 8.83 -0.54 5.66
C VAL A 13 8.46 -1.94 6.21
N GLU A 14 9.37 -2.54 6.97
CA GLU A 14 9.20 -3.81 7.68
C GLU A 14 8.35 -3.68 8.96
N GLU A 15 8.35 -2.51 9.60
CA GLU A 15 7.52 -2.23 10.79
C GLU A 15 6.06 -1.89 10.46
N LEU A 16 5.74 -1.63 9.18
CA LEU A 16 4.38 -1.30 8.77
C LEU A 16 3.46 -2.52 8.85
N SER A 17 2.28 -2.32 9.43
CA SER A 17 1.25 -3.36 9.51
C SER A 17 0.61 -3.60 8.14
N ARG A 18 0.77 -4.81 7.61
CA ARG A 18 0.21 -5.21 6.30
C ARG A 18 -0.93 -6.19 6.50
N HIS A 19 -2.11 -5.83 6.01
CA HIS A 19 -3.27 -6.72 5.98
C HIS A 19 -3.48 -7.22 4.57
N GLU A 20 -3.29 -8.53 4.40
CA GLU A 20 -3.39 -9.21 3.12
C GLU A 20 -4.80 -9.79 2.94
N TYR A 21 -5.49 -9.31 1.91
CA TYR A 21 -6.77 -9.83 1.43
C TYR A 21 -6.58 -10.43 0.04
N PRO A 22 -7.50 -11.30 -0.44
CA PRO A 22 -7.33 -12.04 -1.70
C PRO A 22 -6.97 -11.20 -2.93
N ARG A 23 -7.44 -9.95 -3.02
CA ARG A 23 -7.17 -9.03 -4.15
C ARG A 23 -6.56 -7.71 -3.72
N LEU A 24 -6.15 -7.58 -2.46
CA LEU A 24 -5.87 -6.29 -1.86
C LEU A 24 -4.88 -6.42 -0.72
N VAL A 25 -3.89 -5.55 -0.66
CA VAL A 25 -3.04 -5.35 0.51
C VAL A 25 -3.31 -3.95 1.04
N LEU A 26 -3.67 -3.87 2.31
CA LEU A 26 -3.77 -2.61 3.05
C LEU A 26 -2.53 -2.46 3.92
N VAL A 27 -1.99 -1.25 3.96
CA VAL A 27 -0.84 -0.91 4.80
C VAL A 27 -1.27 0.15 5.79
N HIS A 28 -1.21 -0.19 7.08
CA HIS A 28 -1.57 0.68 8.19
C HIS A 28 -0.33 1.11 8.98
N CYS A 29 -0.44 2.26 9.64
CA CYS A 29 0.50 2.71 10.64
C CYS A 29 0.35 1.85 11.90
N PRO A 30 1.43 1.25 12.43
CA PRO A 30 1.35 0.33 13.57
C PRO A 30 0.97 1.02 14.90
N THR A 31 1.10 2.34 15.00
CA THR A 31 0.84 3.09 16.25
C THR A 31 -0.56 3.68 16.32
N CYS A 32 -1.12 4.14 15.20
CA CYS A 32 -2.41 4.83 15.17
C CYS A 32 -3.44 4.21 14.19
N ASP A 33 -3.12 3.04 13.63
CA ASP A 33 -3.94 2.25 12.70
C ASP A 33 -4.37 3.00 11.43
N ARG A 34 -3.77 4.17 11.16
CA ARG A 34 -4.12 4.98 9.99
C ARG A 34 -3.71 4.26 8.72
N LEU A 35 -4.62 4.18 7.75
CA LEU A 35 -4.31 3.66 6.42
C LEU A 35 -3.27 4.56 5.73
N LEU A 36 -2.11 3.98 5.41
CA LEU A 36 -1.00 4.64 4.72
C LEU A 36 -0.93 4.25 3.24
N GLY A 37 -1.35 3.04 2.87
CA GLY A 37 -1.25 2.55 1.51
C GLY A 37 -2.28 1.46 1.18
N ARG A 38 -2.66 1.39 -0.09
CA ARG A 38 -3.63 0.42 -0.62
C ARG A 38 -3.12 -0.11 -1.96
N TYR A 39 -2.82 -1.40 -2.04
CA TYR A 39 -2.27 -2.05 -3.23
C TYR A 39 -3.19 -3.16 -3.70
N ARG A 40 -3.68 -3.09 -4.94
CA ARG A 40 -4.45 -4.19 -5.52
C ARG A 40 -3.49 -5.32 -5.90
N ARG A 41 -3.79 -6.55 -5.46
CA ARG A 41 -3.10 -7.73 -5.99
C ARG A 41 -3.67 -8.00 -7.38
N HIS A 42 -2.88 -7.71 -8.40
CA HIS A 42 -3.15 -8.17 -9.75
C HIS A 42 -2.78 -9.66 -9.82
N GLY A 43 -3.73 -10.51 -9.41
CA GLY A 43 -3.68 -11.96 -9.59
C GLY A 43 -4.19 -12.42 -10.96
N ASP A 44 -4.49 -11.49 -11.86
CA ASP A 44 -4.77 -11.75 -13.28
C ASP A 44 -4.12 -10.58 -14.06
N ALA A 45 -3.46 -10.92 -15.16
CA ALA A 45 -2.37 -10.22 -15.85
C ALA A 45 -2.30 -8.67 -15.75
N PRO A 46 -1.09 -8.07 -15.77
CA PRO A 46 -1.01 -6.64 -16.04
C PRO A 46 -1.60 -6.39 -17.43
N GLY A 47 -2.75 -5.73 -17.48
CA GLY A 47 -3.16 -5.06 -18.71
C GLY A 47 -2.11 -4.01 -18.97
N THR A 48 -1.13 -4.34 -19.80
CA THR A 48 -0.15 -3.41 -20.33
C THR A 48 -0.95 -2.21 -20.85
N ASP A 49 -0.74 -1.05 -20.23
CA ASP A 49 -1.24 0.20 -20.76
C ASP A 49 -0.49 0.44 -22.08
N HIS A 50 -1.05 -0.08 -23.18
CA HIS A 50 -0.67 0.36 -24.50
C HIS A 50 -1.23 1.77 -24.64
N LEU A 51 -0.42 2.75 -24.24
CA LEU A 51 -0.53 4.14 -24.67
C LEU A 51 -0.75 4.10 -26.19
N ARG A 52 -1.99 4.37 -26.61
CA ARG A 52 -2.34 4.45 -28.03
C ARG A 52 -1.56 5.62 -28.63
N ASP A 53 -0.72 5.29 -29.59
CA ASP A 53 -0.20 6.21 -30.60
C ASP A 53 -1.38 6.94 -31.27
N GLY A 54 -1.29 8.26 -31.36
CA GLY A 54 -2.26 9.14 -31.98
C GLY A 54 -1.58 10.42 -32.43
#